data_AF-A0A7W1IGP5-F1
#
_entry.id   AF-A0A7W1IGP5-F1
#
_cell.length_a   1.000
_cell.length_b   1.000
_cell.length_c   1.000
_cell.angle_alpha   90.00
_cell.angle_beta   90.00
_cell.angle_gamma   90.00
#
_symmetry.space_group_name_H-M   'P 1'
#
loop_
_entity.id
_entity.type
_entity.pdbx_description
1 polymer ?
#
loop_
_entity_poly.entity_id
_entity_poly.type
_entity_poly.pdbx_seq_one_letter_code
_entity_poly.pdbx_strand_id
1 'polypeptide(L)'
;MKKIASIICLLILALSFDVAKAQEPATIKVKREQNLVKIYFDNSDYKLIPIDRFGNQKENEVKSYKLWIKGIDQPFLGYKNSLSSEMVQALKKLKKATKIFFTEINVMDDSNHLINLPDVYEVWFPDCKNCGNKASKR
;
A
#
# COMPACT_ATOMS: atom_id res chain seq x y z
N MET A 1 0.24 -72.45 -31.42
CA MET A 1 0.01 -71.11 -32.02
C MET A 1 -0.91 -70.20 -31.20
N LYS A 2 -2.05 -70.67 -30.65
CA LYS A 2 -2.99 -69.84 -29.85
C LYS A 2 -2.38 -69.14 -28.61
N LYS A 3 -1.39 -69.76 -27.94
CA LYS A 3 -0.75 -69.17 -26.74
C LYS A 3 0.15 -67.96 -27.04
N ILE A 4 0.75 -67.91 -28.23
CA ILE A 4 1.67 -66.84 -28.63
C ILE A 4 0.88 -65.56 -28.95
N ALA A 5 -0.26 -65.70 -29.64
CA ALA A 5 -1.16 -64.58 -29.94
C ALA A 5 -1.73 -63.93 -28.66
N SER A 6 -1.99 -64.70 -27.61
CA SER A 6 -2.48 -64.18 -26.33
C SER A 6 -1.43 -63.39 -25.56
N ILE A 7 -0.15 -63.77 -25.65
CA ILE A 7 0.96 -63.07 -24.98
C ILE A 7 1.24 -61.74 -25.69
N ILE A 8 1.20 -61.73 -27.03
CA ILE A 8 1.38 -60.51 -27.82
C ILE A 8 0.26 -59.50 -27.55
N CYS A 9 -0.98 -59.97 -27.41
CA CYS A 9 -2.13 -59.11 -27.09
C CYS A 9 -2.00 -58.46 -25.69
N LEU A 10 -1.51 -59.23 -24.69
CA LEU A 10 -1.24 -58.71 -23.35
C LEU A 10 -0.10 -57.69 -23.31
N LEU A 11 0.94 -57.89 -24.15
CA LEU A 11 2.07 -56.97 -24.25
C LEU A 11 1.67 -55.63 -24.90
N ILE A 12 0.80 -55.66 -25.91
CA ILE A 12 0.29 -54.45 -26.58
C ILE A 12 -0.62 -53.66 -25.63
N LEU A 13 -1.43 -54.32 -24.81
CA LEU A 13 -2.26 -53.68 -23.78
C LEU A 13 -1.43 -53.01 -22.67
N ALA A 14 -0.28 -53.60 -22.29
CA ALA A 14 0.60 -53.03 -21.27
C ALA A 14 1.33 -51.75 -21.73
N LEU A 15 1.65 -51.64 -23.03
CA LEU A 15 2.38 -50.49 -23.59
C LEU A 15 1.49 -49.24 -23.81
N SER A 16 0.17 -49.37 -23.68
CA SER A 16 -0.78 -48.27 -23.89
C SER A 16 -0.93 -47.33 -22.70
N PHE A 17 -0.42 -47.68 -21.51
CA PHE A 17 -0.67 -46.93 -20.27
C PHE A 17 0.31 -45.76 -20.03
N ASP A 18 1.43 -45.67 -20.74
CA ASP A 18 2.46 -44.65 -20.47
C ASP A 18 2.31 -43.34 -21.27
N VAL A 19 1.33 -43.23 -22.18
CA VAL A 19 1.20 -42.05 -23.08
C VAL A 19 0.39 -40.89 -22.44
N ALA A 20 -0.17 -41.07 -21.24
CA ALA A 20 -1.10 -40.10 -20.64
C ALA A 20 -0.50 -39.23 -19.51
N LYS A 21 0.82 -39.04 -19.45
CA LYS A 21 1.39 -37.98 -18.59
C LYS A 21 1.24 -36.64 -19.29
N ALA A 22 0.04 -36.07 -19.21
CA ALA A 22 -0.21 -34.68 -19.57
C ALA A 22 0.79 -33.80 -18.80
N GLN A 23 1.73 -33.21 -19.54
CA GLN A 23 2.64 -32.21 -19.00
C GLN A 23 1.79 -31.02 -18.58
N GLU A 24 1.69 -30.78 -17.26
CA GLU A 24 0.98 -29.61 -16.76
C GLU A 24 1.54 -28.36 -17.45
N PRO A 25 0.68 -27.49 -18.03
CA PRO A 25 1.16 -26.30 -18.70
C PRO A 25 1.95 -25.46 -17.70
N ALA A 26 3.22 -25.21 -18.01
CA ALA A 26 4.09 -24.38 -17.20
C ALA A 26 3.48 -22.98 -17.10
N THR A 27 2.88 -22.65 -15.96
CA THR A 27 2.28 -21.34 -15.73
C THR A 27 3.38 -20.33 -15.41
N ILE A 28 3.60 -19.38 -16.32
CA ILE A 28 4.48 -18.24 -16.05
C ILE A 28 3.75 -17.31 -15.08
N LYS A 29 4.18 -17.29 -13.82
CA LYS A 29 3.69 -16.33 -12.82
C LYS A 29 4.30 -14.96 -13.10
N VAL A 30 3.58 -14.11 -13.84
CA VAL A 30 3.97 -12.70 -14.03
C VAL A 30 3.57 -11.91 -12.79
N LYS A 31 4.55 -11.50 -11.98
CA LYS A 31 4.32 -10.58 -10.86
C LYS A 31 4.45 -9.15 -11.39
N ARG A 32 3.34 -8.43 -11.47
CA ARG A 32 3.34 -7.01 -11.87
C ARG A 32 4.04 -6.19 -10.79
N GLU A 33 5.06 -5.43 -11.16
CA GLU A 33 5.76 -4.54 -10.24
C GLU A 33 4.86 -3.33 -9.92
N GLN A 34 4.66 -3.06 -8.63
CA GLN A 34 3.98 -1.84 -8.17
C GLN A 34 4.91 -0.64 -8.42
N ASN A 35 4.40 0.36 -9.14
CA ASN A 35 5.19 1.55 -9.46
C ASN A 35 5.25 2.53 -8.28
N LEU A 36 4.14 2.66 -7.54
CA LEU A 36 4.05 3.47 -6.32
C LEU A 36 4.57 2.66 -5.14
N VAL A 37 5.48 3.26 -4.35
CA VAL A 37 6.19 2.55 -3.27
C VAL A 37 5.90 3.15 -1.91
N LYS A 38 5.74 4.47 -1.83
CA LYS A 38 5.51 5.17 -0.56
C LYS A 38 4.68 6.42 -0.80
N ILE A 39 4.31 7.09 0.29
CA ILE A 39 3.67 8.38 0.27
C ILE A 39 4.47 9.36 1.12
N TYR A 40 4.42 10.63 0.77
CA TYR A 40 5.08 11.72 1.48
C TYR A 40 4.03 12.72 1.96
N PHE A 41 4.17 13.21 3.19
CA PHE A 41 3.30 14.25 3.71
C PHE A 41 3.95 15.63 3.54
N ASP A 42 3.33 16.46 2.70
CA ASP A 42 3.71 17.86 2.54
C ASP A 42 2.97 18.72 3.57
N ASN A 43 3.74 19.24 4.52
CA ASN A 43 3.26 20.07 5.61
C ASN A 43 2.84 21.49 5.19
N SER A 44 3.29 21.96 4.03
CA SER A 44 3.02 23.32 3.54
C SER A 44 1.61 23.40 2.96
N ASP A 45 1.28 22.41 2.14
CA ASP A 45 -0.01 22.30 1.45
C ASP A 45 -1.00 21.36 2.16
N TYR A 46 -0.59 20.74 3.27
CA TYR A 46 -1.38 19.74 4.00
C TYR A 46 -1.89 18.63 3.07
N LYS A 47 -0.99 18.04 2.29
CA LYS A 47 -1.33 17.02 1.29
C LYS A 47 -0.42 15.80 1.34
N LEU A 48 -1.00 14.66 1.02
CA LEU A 48 -0.32 13.39 0.82
C LEU A 48 0.03 13.23 -0.66
N ILE A 49 1.32 12.98 -0.94
CA ILE A 49 1.88 12.89 -2.29
C ILE A 49 2.45 11.48 -2.49
N PRO A 50 1.82 10.66 -3.35
CA PRO A 50 2.39 9.36 -3.73
C PRO A 50 3.75 9.51 -4.42
N ILE A 51 4.69 8.64 -4.07
CA ILE A 51 6.05 8.62 -4.62
C ILE A 51 6.27 7.28 -5.30
N ASP A 52 6.76 7.33 -6.54
CA ASP A 52 7.13 6.14 -7.28
C ASP A 52 8.45 5.54 -6.80
N ARG A 53 8.79 4.36 -7.32
CA ARG A 53 10.04 3.66 -7.00
C ARG A 53 11.32 4.42 -7.36
N PHE A 54 11.22 5.42 -8.24
CA PHE A 54 12.33 6.25 -8.68
C PHE A 54 12.44 7.55 -7.88
N GLY A 55 11.53 7.79 -6.93
CA GLY A 55 11.49 8.99 -6.11
C GLY A 55 10.72 10.15 -6.75
N ASN A 56 10.04 9.94 -7.88
CA ASN A 56 9.23 10.99 -8.50
C ASN A 56 7.90 11.11 -7.77
N GLN A 57 7.48 12.35 -7.55
CA GLN A 57 6.13 12.65 -7.11
C GLN A 57 5.13 12.31 -8.21
N LYS A 58 3.99 11.76 -7.81
CA LYS A 58 2.89 11.47 -8.71
C LYS A 58 1.62 12.15 -8.24
N GLU A 59 0.78 12.50 -9.22
CA GLU A 59 -0.53 13.12 -8.98
C GLU A 59 -1.64 12.08 -8.77
N ASN A 60 -1.28 10.83 -8.48
CA ASN A 60 -2.25 9.76 -8.22
C ASN A 60 -3.22 10.16 -7.09
N GLU A 61 -4.47 9.75 -7.25
CA GLU A 61 -5.53 10.06 -6.32
C GLU A 61 -5.46 9.16 -5.09
N VAL A 62 -5.24 9.76 -3.91
CA VAL A 62 -5.40 9.10 -2.63
C VAL A 62 -6.89 8.94 -2.36
N LYS A 63 -7.40 7.70 -2.31
CA LYS A 63 -8.82 7.43 -2.09
C LYS A 63 -9.20 7.56 -0.62
N SER A 64 -8.38 7.00 0.27
CA SER A 64 -8.62 7.08 1.71
C SER A 64 -7.36 6.89 2.54
N TYR A 65 -7.40 7.38 3.78
CA TYR A 65 -6.37 7.16 4.80
C TYR A 65 -6.94 7.43 6.19
N LYS A 66 -6.22 6.98 7.22
CA LYS A 66 -6.48 7.32 8.62
C LYS A 66 -5.34 8.16 9.18
N LEU A 67 -5.65 9.34 9.70
CA LEU A 67 -4.70 10.20 10.43
C LEU A 67 -4.85 9.97 11.94
N TRP A 68 -3.80 9.48 12.57
CA TRP A 68 -3.66 9.43 14.02
C TRP A 68 -2.80 10.58 14.50
N ILE A 69 -3.22 11.21 15.59
CA ILE A 69 -2.46 12.25 16.27
C ILE A 69 -2.15 11.73 17.68
N LYS A 70 -0.87 11.70 18.06
CA LYS A 70 -0.48 11.20 19.38
C LYS A 70 -1.19 11.97 20.50
N GLY A 71 -1.98 11.25 21.30
CA GLY A 71 -2.77 11.80 22.41
C GLY A 71 -4.24 12.08 22.06
N ILE A 72 -4.68 11.70 20.86
CA ILE A 72 -6.09 11.63 20.47
C ILE A 72 -6.42 10.14 20.24
N ASP A 73 -7.47 9.65 20.87
CA ASP A 73 -7.78 8.21 20.92
C ASP A 73 -8.43 7.69 19.63
N GLN A 74 -9.04 8.58 18.84
CA GLN A 74 -9.72 8.22 17.59
C GLN A 74 -9.00 8.79 16.36
N PRO A 75 -8.87 8.00 15.28
CA PRO A 75 -8.29 8.49 14.04
C PRO A 75 -9.27 9.38 13.30
N PHE A 76 -8.74 10.35 12.57
CA PHE A 76 -9.51 11.10 11.59
C PHE A 76 -9.53 10.33 10.26
N LEU A 77 -10.70 10.22 9.63
CA LEU A 77 -10.85 9.61 8.31
C LEU A 77 -10.61 10.65 7.21
N GLY A 78 -9.67 10.35 6.32
CA GLY A 78 -9.30 11.20 5.21
C GLY A 78 -9.70 10.63 3.87
N TYR A 79 -10.06 11.53 2.96
CA TYR A 79 -10.42 11.23 1.58
C TYR A 79 -9.73 12.26 0.69
N LYS A 80 -9.25 11.84 -0.49
CA LYS A 80 -8.42 12.67 -1.40
C LYS A 80 -7.03 12.94 -0.83
N ASN A 81 -6.20 13.64 -1.61
CA ASN A 81 -4.81 13.89 -1.24
C ASN A 81 -4.68 14.92 -0.10
N SER A 82 -5.63 15.84 0.04
CA SER A 82 -5.57 16.91 1.06
C SER A 82 -6.16 16.47 2.40
N LEU A 83 -5.65 17.07 3.48
CA LEU A 83 -6.26 16.93 4.81
C LEU A 83 -7.61 17.64 4.87
N SER A 84 -8.55 17.05 5.60
CA SER A 84 -9.84 17.70 5.86
C SER A 84 -9.64 18.93 6.74
N SER A 85 -10.58 19.89 6.67
CA SER A 85 -10.52 21.08 7.52
C SER A 85 -10.52 20.74 9.02
N GLU A 86 -11.22 19.67 9.41
CA GLU A 86 -11.23 19.17 10.78
C GLU A 86 -9.84 18.71 11.23
N MET A 87 -9.15 17.92 10.40
CA MET A 87 -7.77 17.48 10.68
C MET A 87 -6.82 18.66 10.80
N VAL A 88 -6.89 19.60 9.86
CA VAL A 88 -6.02 20.79 9.88
C VAL A 88 -6.28 21.61 11.15
N GLN A 89 -7.54 21.77 11.55
CA GLN A 89 -7.88 22.43 12.82
C GLN A 89 -7.36 21.67 14.04
N ALA A 90 -7.43 20.34 14.05
CA ALA A 90 -6.88 19.52 15.11
C ALA A 90 -5.37 19.68 15.22
N LEU A 91 -4.64 19.63 14.10
CA LEU A 91 -3.20 19.85 14.05
C LEU A 91 -2.81 21.26 14.53
N LYS A 92 -3.53 22.29 14.10
CA LYS A 92 -3.29 23.69 14.51
C LYS A 92 -3.53 23.92 16.00
N LYS A 93 -4.41 23.15 16.66
CA LYS A 93 -4.65 23.27 18.11
C LYS A 93 -3.52 22.69 18.97
N LEU A 94 -2.59 21.93 18.37
CA LEU A 94 -1.46 21.38 19.09
C LEU A 94 -0.52 22.51 19.57
N LYS A 95 -0.02 22.39 20.80
CA LYS A 95 0.88 23.37 21.44
C LYS A 95 2.34 22.93 21.47
N LYS A 96 2.61 21.67 21.12
CA LYS A 96 3.94 21.06 21.14
C LYS A 96 4.15 20.19 19.92
N ALA A 97 5.42 19.92 19.60
CA ALA A 97 5.78 18.94 18.60
C ALA A 97 5.11 17.59 18.93
N THR A 98 4.33 17.06 18.00
CA THR A 98 3.47 15.89 18.21
C THR A 98 3.66 14.92 17.06
N LYS A 99 3.77 13.63 17.37
CA LYS A 99 3.87 12.58 16.35
C LYS A 99 2.50 12.37 15.70
N ILE A 100 2.49 12.36 14.38
CA ILE A 100 1.31 12.05 13.56
C ILE A 100 1.60 10.82 12.72
N PHE A 101 0.56 10.05 12.44
CA PHE A 101 0.66 8.78 11.72
C PHE A 101 -0.43 8.73 10.65
N PHE A 102 -0.04 8.46 9.41
CA PHE A 102 -0.95 8.13 8.34
C PHE A 102 -0.92 6.62 8.14
N THR A 103 -2.08 5.99 8.21
CA THR A 103 -2.24 4.54 8.13
C THR A 103 -3.36 4.17 7.17
N GLU A 104 -3.39 2.91 6.72
CA GLU A 104 -4.42 2.39 5.81
C GLU A 104 -4.58 3.26 4.55
N ILE A 105 -3.45 3.59 3.93
CA ILE A 105 -3.38 4.57 2.84
C ILE A 105 -3.71 3.88 1.52
N ASN A 106 -4.88 4.17 0.97
CA ASN A 106 -5.33 3.59 -0.29
C ASN A 106 -5.20 4.61 -1.42
N VAL A 107 -4.50 4.23 -2.49
CA VAL A 107 -4.22 5.09 -3.65
C VAL A 107 -4.68 4.39 -4.93
N MET A 108 -5.20 5.16 -5.87
CA MET A 108 -5.51 4.68 -7.21
C MET A 108 -4.26 4.75 -8.09
N ASP A 109 -3.76 3.61 -8.56
CA ASP A 109 -2.63 3.57 -9.48
C ASP A 109 -3.02 4.03 -10.90
N ASP A 110 -2.03 4.18 -11.78
CA ASP A 110 -2.25 4.61 -13.18
C ASP A 110 -3.09 3.61 -13.99
N SER A 111 -3.28 2.38 -13.49
CA SER A 111 -4.13 1.34 -14.08
C SER A 111 -5.53 1.31 -13.48
N ASN A 112 -5.93 2.32 -12.70
CA ASN A 112 -7.19 2.36 -11.95
C ASN A 112 -7.39 1.17 -10.99
N HIS A 113 -6.30 0.67 -10.41
CA HIS A 113 -6.36 -0.29 -9.32
C HIS A 113 -6.10 0.38 -7.99
N LEU A 114 -6.90 -0.03 -6.99
CA LEU A 114 -6.68 0.39 -5.61
C LEU A 114 -5.50 -0.39 -5.02
N ILE A 115 -4.48 0.34 -4.60
CA ILE A 115 -3.32 -0.23 -3.92
C ILE A 115 -3.20 0.36 -2.51
N ASN A 116 -2.69 -0.45 -1.59
CA ASN A 116 -2.39 -0.02 -0.22
C ASN A 116 -0.90 0.33 -0.12
N LEU A 117 -0.62 1.54 0.35
CA LEU A 117 0.73 2.04 0.55
C LEU A 117 1.16 1.91 2.02
N PRO A 118 2.46 1.78 2.30
CA PRO A 118 2.97 1.69 3.67
C PRO A 118 2.62 2.93 4.50
N ASP A 119 2.49 2.71 5.81
CA ASP A 119 2.23 3.75 6.79
C ASP A 119 3.33 4.82 6.83
N VAL A 120 2.95 6.06 7.14
CA VAL A 120 3.86 7.20 7.23
C VAL A 120 3.82 7.83 8.61
N TYR A 121 5.00 8.18 9.11
CA TYR A 121 5.25 8.67 10.46
C TYR A 121 5.92 10.02 10.36
N GLU A 122 5.31 11.06 10.92
CA GLU A 122 5.87 12.41 10.87
C GLU A 122 5.76 13.14 12.20
N VAL A 123 6.60 14.17 12.37
CA VAL A 123 6.52 15.08 13.52
C VAL A 123 5.86 16.37 13.08
N TRP A 124 4.65 16.62 13.58
CA TRP A 124 3.97 17.90 13.40
C TRP A 124 4.54 18.93 14.37
N PHE A 125 4.99 20.07 13.83
CA PHE A 125 5.43 21.22 14.61
C PHE A 125 4.33 22.29 14.62
N PRO A 126 3.87 22.73 15.79
CA PRO A 126 2.84 23.75 15.87
C PRO A 126 3.38 25.12 15.45
N ASP A 127 2.48 25.98 14.97
CA ASP A 127 2.83 27.38 14.69
C ASP A 127 3.38 28.06 15.95
N CYS A 128 4.48 28.81 15.82
CA CYS A 128 5.13 29.50 16.94
C CYS A 128 4.20 30.40 17.77
N LYS A 129 3.08 30.87 17.18
CA LYS A 129 2.05 31.65 17.89
C LYS A 129 1.37 30.86 19.01
N ASN A 130 1.33 29.52 18.91
CA ASN A 130 0.75 28.62 19.91
C ASN A 130 1.78 28.14 20.95
N CYS A 131 3.07 28.38 20.70
CA CYS A 131 4.16 28.17 21.64
C CYS A 131 4.24 29.37 22.60
N GLY A 132 3.25 29.51 23.47
CA GLY A 132 3.06 30.70 24.30
C GLY A 132 4.35 31.24 24.95
N ASN A 133 4.48 32.56 24.88
CA ASN A 133 5.41 33.43 25.60
C ASN A 133 5.86 32.84 26.95
N LYS A 134 6.94 32.05 26.94
CA LYS A 134 7.76 31.92 28.14
C LYS A 134 8.66 33.13 28.15
N ALA A 135 8.14 34.25 28.65
CA ALA A 135 8.95 35.24 29.33
C ALA A 135 9.60 34.52 30.53
N SER A 136 10.68 33.80 30.26
CA SER A 136 11.56 33.28 31.29
C SER A 136 12.32 34.47 31.84
N LYS A 137 11.78 35.07 32.92
CA LYS A 137 12.62 35.76 33.89
C LYS A 137 13.69 34.77 34.35
N ARG A 138 14.92 34.95 33.86
CA ARG A 138 16.15 34.57 34.56
C ARG A 138 17.22 35.56 34.17
#